data_AF-A0A1G3L9W8-F1
#
_entry.id   AF-A0A1G3L9W8-F1
#
_cell.length_a   1.000
_cell.length_b   1.000
_cell.length_c   1.000
_cell.angle_alpha   90.00
_cell.angle_beta   90.00
_cell.angle_gamma   90.00
#
_symmetry.space_group_name_H-M   'P 1'
#
loop_
_entity.id
_entity.type
_entity.pdbx_description
1 polymer ?
#
loop_
_entity_poly.entity_id
_entity_poly.type
_entity_poly.pdbx_seq_one_letter_code
_entity_poly.pdbx_strand_id
1 'polypeptide(L)'
;MGYCTIEDLNNFVKKDFLINKARRDEDVAEEYIERIQKSIEDATVEIDGYLSSKYQIPLQVVPGHIKNKCADIAIYYIVSASGIAKDSEEYSFIEKYNKAIKYLETVRDSEKDILNINNTGEQKPIVQSSPFLKNIENKDFNKKFWKGF
;
A
#
# COMPACT_ATOMS: atom_id res chain seq x y z
N MET A 1 3.96 -10.41 10.67
CA MET A 1 3.98 -10.92 9.28
C MET A 1 3.69 -9.75 8.36
N GLY A 2 4.50 -9.56 7.32
CA GLY A 2 4.25 -8.51 6.35
C GLY A 2 3.20 -8.86 5.29
N TYR A 3 2.87 -7.89 4.45
CA TYR A 3 1.88 -8.05 3.37
C TYR A 3 2.38 -8.83 2.15
N CYS A 4 3.69 -9.07 2.06
CA CYS A 4 4.29 -9.98 1.10
C CYS A 4 5.24 -10.96 1.81
N THR A 5 5.73 -11.92 1.05
CA THR A 5 6.68 -12.95 1.48
C THR A 5 7.99 -12.86 0.70
N ILE A 6 9.02 -13.57 1.17
CA ILE A 6 10.29 -13.72 0.44
C ILE A 6 10.04 -14.37 -0.94
N GLU A 7 9.11 -15.33 -1.02
CA GLU A 7 8.71 -15.95 -2.28
C GLU A 7 8.09 -14.94 -3.24
N ASP A 8 7.25 -14.02 -2.73
CA ASP A 8 6.72 -12.94 -3.55
C ASP A 8 7.84 -12.06 -4.10
N LEU A 9 8.87 -11.72 -3.31
CA LEU A 9 10.02 -10.94 -3.80
C LEU A 9 10.78 -11.68 -4.92
N ASN A 10 10.93 -13.00 -4.80
CA ASN A 10 11.59 -13.84 -5.80
C ASN A 10 10.83 -13.88 -7.15
N ASN A 11 9.55 -13.51 -7.18
CA ASN A 11 8.79 -13.36 -8.42
C ASN A 11 9.15 -12.07 -9.19
N PHE A 12 9.71 -11.07 -8.51
CA PHE A 12 10.10 -9.78 -9.12
C PHE A 12 11.57 -9.69 -9.47
N VAL A 13 12.43 -10.37 -8.69
CA VAL A 13 13.89 -10.33 -8.84
C VAL A 13 14.48 -11.72 -8.57
N LYS A 14 15.65 -11.99 -9.15
CA LYS A 14 16.33 -13.28 -8.94
C LYS A 14 16.71 -13.45 -7.47
N LYS A 15 16.58 -14.67 -6.95
CA LYS A 15 16.96 -15.02 -5.58
C LYS A 15 18.39 -14.60 -5.22
N ASP A 16 19.35 -14.89 -6.11
CA ASP A 16 20.75 -14.53 -5.89
C ASP A 16 20.97 -13.02 -5.82
N PHE A 17 20.18 -12.23 -6.57
CA PHE A 17 20.25 -10.77 -6.51
C PHE A 17 19.79 -10.25 -5.14
N LEU A 18 18.67 -10.77 -4.61
CA LEU A 18 18.20 -10.41 -3.27
C LEU A 18 19.20 -10.78 -2.19
N ILE A 19 19.75 -11.99 -2.25
CA ILE A 19 20.76 -12.45 -1.30
C ILE A 19 21.98 -11.54 -1.37
N ASN A 20 22.52 -11.27 -2.56
CA ASN A 20 23.71 -10.42 -2.72
C ASN A 20 23.49 -8.99 -2.20
N LYS A 21 22.26 -8.46 -2.24
CA LYS A 21 21.94 -7.12 -1.74
C LYS A 21 21.69 -7.08 -0.23
N ALA A 22 21.06 -8.12 0.32
CA ALA A 22 20.81 -8.20 1.76
C ALA A 22 22.03 -8.66 2.56
N ARG A 23 22.94 -9.39 1.92
CA ARG A 23 24.16 -9.95 2.50
C ARG A 23 25.25 -8.89 2.62
N ARG A 24 25.96 -8.93 3.74
CA ARG A 24 27.18 -8.21 4.10
C ARG A 24 28.28 -9.25 4.28
N ASP A 25 29.51 -8.89 3.92
CA ASP A 25 30.76 -9.66 4.10
C ASP A 25 30.61 -11.14 4.52
N GLU A 26 30.82 -11.45 5.80
CA GLU A 26 30.86 -12.81 6.36
C GLU A 26 29.50 -13.32 6.85
N ASP A 27 28.40 -12.69 6.45
CA ASP A 27 27.07 -13.07 6.90
C ASP A 27 26.77 -14.56 6.66
N VAL A 28 26.09 -15.15 7.65
CA VAL A 28 25.43 -16.45 7.53
C VAL A 28 24.02 -16.31 6.97
N ALA A 29 23.36 -17.43 6.68
CA ALA A 29 22.06 -17.46 6.01
C ALA A 29 20.97 -16.71 6.78
N GLU A 30 20.95 -16.94 8.09
CA GLU A 30 19.97 -16.40 9.01
C GLU A 30 20.00 -14.87 9.03
N GLU A 31 21.18 -14.25 8.99
CA GLU A 31 21.33 -12.80 9.14
C GLU A 31 20.83 -12.02 7.92
N TYR A 32 21.11 -12.49 6.70
CA TYR A 32 20.57 -11.83 5.51
C TYR A 32 19.08 -12.16 5.31
N ILE A 33 18.60 -13.33 5.74
CA ILE A 33 17.17 -13.66 5.72
C ILE A 33 16.40 -12.73 6.67
N GLU A 34 16.91 -12.52 7.88
CA GLU A 34 16.32 -11.58 8.86
C GLU A 34 16.27 -10.16 8.30
N ARG A 35 17.31 -9.70 7.59
CA ARG A 35 17.28 -8.39 6.93
C ARG A 35 16.22 -8.28 5.85
N ILE A 36 16.06 -9.31 5.02
CA ILE A 36 15.00 -9.34 4.00
C ILE A 36 13.62 -9.30 4.67
N GLN A 37 13.41 -10.09 5.73
CA GLN A 37 12.17 -10.09 6.49
C GLN A 37 11.88 -8.73 7.12
N LYS A 38 12.90 -8.09 7.70
CA LYS A 38 12.79 -6.74 8.25
C LYS A 38 12.38 -5.73 7.18
N SER A 39 12.96 -5.77 5.98
CA SER A 39 12.55 -4.88 4.89
C SER A 39 11.09 -5.10 4.45
N ILE A 40 10.59 -6.34 4.52
CA ILE A 40 9.17 -6.64 4.27
C ILE A 40 8.28 -6.07 5.39
N GLU A 41 8.70 -6.16 6.63
CA GLU A 41 7.99 -5.59 7.79
C GLU A 41 7.97 -4.06 7.72
N ASP A 42 9.10 -3.42 7.43
CA ASP A 42 9.20 -1.97 7.26
C ASP A 42 8.29 -1.48 6.12
N ALA A 43 8.26 -2.20 4.98
CA ALA A 43 7.36 -1.91 3.86
C ALA A 43 5.88 -2.05 4.25
N THR A 44 5.55 -3.02 5.12
CA THR A 44 4.20 -3.23 5.63
C THR A 44 3.77 -2.06 6.51
N VAL A 45 4.64 -1.63 7.44
CA VAL A 45 4.39 -0.47 8.31
C VAL A 45 4.19 0.81 7.49
N GLU A 46 4.96 1.00 6.43
CA GLU A 46 4.78 2.15 5.55
C GLU A 46 3.41 2.13 4.84
N ILE A 47 3.03 0.99 4.25
CA ILE A 47 1.71 0.82 3.63
C ILE A 47 0.59 1.11 4.63
N ASP A 48 0.72 0.59 5.85
CA ASP A 48 -0.23 0.82 6.94
C ASP A 48 -0.39 2.29 7.27
N GLY A 49 0.71 3.05 7.27
CA GLY A 49 0.68 4.49 7.44
C GLY A 49 -0.25 5.19 6.44
N TYR A 50 -0.20 4.81 5.16
CA TYR A 50 -1.06 5.38 4.12
C TYR A 50 -2.51 4.91 4.19
N LEU A 51 -2.74 3.65 4.60
CA LEU A 51 -4.07 3.04 4.58
C LEU A 51 -4.86 3.24 5.88
N SER A 52 -4.20 3.58 6.98
CA SER A 52 -4.78 3.71 8.33
C SER A 52 -5.92 4.73 8.45
N SER A 53 -5.99 5.71 7.55
CA SER A 53 -7.07 6.72 7.55
C SER A 53 -8.41 6.17 7.05
N LYS A 54 -8.40 5.06 6.29
CA LYS A 54 -9.59 4.53 5.59
C LYS A 54 -9.90 3.08 5.93
N TYR A 55 -8.89 2.29 6.26
CA TYR A 55 -9.00 0.86 6.44
C TYR A 55 -8.54 0.44 7.84
N GLN A 56 -9.08 -0.67 8.33
CA GLN A 56 -8.61 -1.28 9.56
C GLN A 56 -7.25 -1.94 9.32
N ILE A 57 -6.31 -1.63 10.21
CA ILE A 57 -4.93 -2.09 10.15
C ILE A 57 -4.65 -3.03 11.34
N PRO A 58 -3.89 -4.12 11.16
CA PRO A 58 -3.39 -4.64 9.87
C PRO A 58 -4.53 -5.15 8.99
N LEU A 59 -4.36 -5.04 7.67
CA LEU A 59 -5.31 -5.55 6.68
C LEU A 59 -5.50 -7.05 6.90
N GLN A 60 -6.75 -7.47 7.10
CA GLN A 60 -7.07 -8.89 7.30
C GLN A 60 -6.97 -9.70 6.00
N VAL A 61 -7.32 -9.06 4.88
CA VAL A 61 -7.18 -9.62 3.54
C VAL A 61 -6.33 -8.66 2.74
N VAL A 62 -5.17 -9.13 2.26
CA VAL A 62 -4.23 -8.34 1.47
C VAL A 62 -4.54 -8.52 -0.01
N PRO A 63 -5.04 -7.49 -0.72
CA PRO A 63 -5.24 -7.59 -2.16
C PRO A 63 -3.93 -7.80 -2.92
N GLY A 64 -3.98 -8.50 -4.05
CA GLY A 64 -2.79 -8.78 -4.85
C GLY A 64 -2.01 -7.53 -5.29
N HIS A 65 -2.69 -6.41 -5.54
CA HIS A 65 -2.03 -5.15 -5.87
C HIS A 65 -1.29 -4.54 -4.67
N ILE A 66 -1.83 -4.63 -3.44
CA ILE A 66 -1.13 -4.21 -2.22
C ILE A 66 0.08 -5.11 -1.96
N LYS A 67 -0.06 -6.42 -2.15
CA LYS A 67 1.06 -7.36 -2.06
C LYS A 67 2.20 -6.98 -3.01
N ASN A 68 1.88 -6.67 -4.27
CA ASN A 68 2.86 -6.22 -5.25
C ASN A 68 3.52 -4.90 -4.85
N LYS A 69 2.77 -3.98 -4.23
CA LYS A 69 3.34 -2.72 -3.72
C LYS A 69 4.23 -2.92 -2.50
N CYS A 70 3.88 -3.84 -1.61
CA CYS A 70 4.75 -4.26 -0.53
C CYS A 70 6.06 -4.84 -1.05
N ALA A 71 6.01 -5.66 -2.11
CA ALA A 71 7.22 -6.19 -2.74
C ALA A 71 8.07 -5.09 -3.42
N ASP A 72 7.47 -4.18 -4.18
CA ASP A 72 8.17 -3.04 -4.80
C ASP A 72 8.93 -2.20 -3.74
N ILE A 73 8.28 -1.91 -2.60
CA ILE A 73 8.85 -1.11 -1.50
C ILE A 73 9.95 -1.90 -0.77
N ALA A 74 9.69 -3.17 -0.41
CA ALA A 74 10.67 -4.00 0.28
C ALA A 74 11.95 -4.19 -0.54
N ILE A 75 11.84 -4.43 -1.86
CA ILE A 75 13.00 -4.54 -2.75
C ILE A 75 13.77 -3.24 -2.79
N TYR A 76 13.08 -2.09 -2.87
CA TYR A 76 13.73 -0.79 -2.80
C TYR A 76 14.52 -0.62 -1.50
N TYR A 77 13.97 -0.99 -0.34
CA TYR A 77 14.70 -0.93 0.95
C TYR A 77 15.94 -1.82 0.97
N ILE A 78 15.84 -3.04 0.45
CA ILE A 78 17.00 -3.96 0.35
C ILE A 78 18.09 -3.37 -0.55
N VAL A 79 17.72 -2.88 -1.73
CA VAL A 79 18.69 -2.40 -2.73
C VAL A 79 19.29 -1.04 -2.34
N SER A 80 18.49 -0.14 -1.77
CA SER A 80 18.94 1.20 -1.36
C SER A 80 19.92 1.17 -0.18
N ALA A 81 19.92 0.11 0.64
CA ALA A 81 20.86 -0.06 1.75
C ALA A 81 22.34 -0.07 1.30
N SER A 82 22.64 -0.53 0.08
CA SER A 82 24.00 -0.51 -0.49
C SER A 82 24.29 0.71 -1.37
N GLY A 83 23.32 1.61 -1.54
CA GLY A 83 23.37 2.72 -2.48
C GLY A 83 23.00 2.33 -3.91
N ILE A 84 22.30 3.23 -4.61
CA ILE A 84 21.86 3.05 -6.01
C ILE A 84 22.48 4.15 -6.86
N ALA A 85 23.26 3.75 -7.86
CA ALA A 85 23.76 4.69 -8.89
C ALA A 85 22.65 5.01 -9.89
N LYS A 86 22.54 6.28 -10.32
CA LYS A 86 21.46 6.76 -11.21
C LYS A 86 21.44 6.08 -12.57
N ASP A 87 22.58 5.62 -13.02
CA ASP A 87 22.88 5.06 -14.34
C ASP A 87 22.95 3.51 -14.30
N SER A 88 22.57 2.91 -13.17
CA SER A 88 22.48 1.45 -13.00
C SER A 88 21.08 0.91 -13.32
N GLU A 89 21.02 -0.39 -13.63
CA GLU A 89 19.75 -1.13 -13.79
C GLU A 89 18.86 -1.08 -12.52
N GLU A 90 19.48 -0.82 -11.37
CA GLU A 90 18.84 -0.72 -10.06
C GLU A 90 18.03 0.57 -9.89
N TYR A 91 18.26 1.58 -10.73
CA TYR A 91 17.46 2.81 -10.74
C TYR A 91 15.97 2.53 -10.98
N SER A 92 15.65 1.46 -11.72
CA SER A 92 14.27 1.01 -11.94
C SER A 92 13.52 0.68 -10.64
N PHE A 93 14.22 0.29 -9.56
CA PHE A 93 13.60 0.04 -8.26
C PHE A 93 13.15 1.33 -7.58
N ILE A 94 13.86 2.45 -7.78
CA ILE A 94 13.45 3.78 -7.30
C ILE A 94 12.15 4.19 -7.99
N GLU A 95 12.04 3.98 -9.31
CA GLU A 95 10.81 4.30 -10.04
C GLU A 95 9.63 3.45 -9.59
N LYS A 96 9.85 2.15 -9.34
CA LYS A 96 8.82 1.25 -8.82
C LYS A 96 8.35 1.66 -7.43
N TYR A 97 9.27 1.99 -6.53
CA TYR A 97 8.96 2.56 -5.22
C TYR A 97 8.12 3.83 -5.34
N ASN A 98 8.56 4.82 -6.14
CA ASN A 98 7.81 6.05 -6.33
C ASN A 98 6.40 5.82 -6.90
N LYS A 99 6.26 4.86 -7.83
CA LYS A 99 4.94 4.44 -8.37
C LYS A 99 4.08 3.77 -7.30
N ALA A 100 4.68 3.01 -6.37
CA ALA A 100 3.98 2.40 -5.25
C ALA A 100 3.46 3.47 -4.27
N ILE A 101 4.33 4.41 -3.85
CA ILE A 101 3.95 5.50 -2.96
C ILE A 101 2.84 6.35 -3.58
N LYS A 102 2.97 6.76 -4.84
CA LYS A 102 1.93 7.54 -5.54
C LYS A 102 0.59 6.79 -5.60
N TYR A 103 0.62 5.47 -5.75
CA TYR A 103 -0.59 4.66 -5.71
C TYR A 103 -1.22 4.67 -4.32
N LEU A 104 -0.42 4.49 -3.26
CA LEU A 104 -0.89 4.52 -1.87
C LEU A 104 -1.47 5.89 -1.49
N GLU A 105 -0.85 6.99 -1.93
CA GLU A 105 -1.39 8.34 -1.81
C GLU A 105 -2.74 8.47 -2.53
N THR A 106 -2.85 7.92 -3.74
CA THR A 106 -4.12 7.91 -4.49
C THR A 106 -5.20 7.13 -3.73
N VAL A 107 -4.86 6.01 -3.10
CA VAL A 107 -5.79 5.23 -2.27
C VAL A 107 -6.22 6.00 -1.02
N ARG A 108 -5.28 6.70 -0.37
CA ARG A 108 -5.55 7.54 0.80
C ARG A 108 -6.48 8.71 0.45
N ASP A 109 -6.22 9.39 -0.66
CA ASP A 109 -6.89 10.64 -1.02
C ASP A 109 -8.20 10.41 -1.80
N SER A 110 -8.43 9.20 -2.32
CA SER A 110 -9.67 8.91 -3.05
C SER A 110 -10.88 8.86 -2.12
N GLU A 111 -12.01 9.43 -2.55
CA GLU A 111 -13.28 9.23 -1.85
C GLU A 111 -13.84 7.81 -2.04
N LYS A 112 -13.49 7.17 -3.16
CA LYS A 112 -13.93 5.80 -3.49
C LYS A 112 -13.05 4.76 -2.79
N ASP A 113 -13.64 3.60 -2.49
CA ASP A 113 -12.91 2.41 -2.06
C ASP A 113 -12.20 1.79 -3.28
N ILE A 114 -10.88 1.98 -3.35
CA ILE A 114 -10.04 1.47 -4.44
C ILE A 114 -9.62 0.02 -4.18
N LEU A 115 -9.43 -0.36 -2.91
CA LEU A 115 -8.96 -1.70 -2.55
C LEU A 115 -10.08 -2.74 -2.66
N ASN A 116 -11.34 -2.30 -2.59
CA ASN A 116 -12.53 -3.14 -2.70
C ASN A 116 -12.52 -4.34 -1.73
N ILE A 117 -11.93 -4.14 -0.55
CA ILE A 117 -11.79 -5.19 0.48
C ILE A 117 -13.10 -5.47 1.23
N ASN A 118 -14.13 -4.64 1.02
CA ASN A 118 -15.41 -4.70 1.70
C ASN A 118 -16.41 -5.75 1.12
N ASN A 119 -15.98 -6.61 0.18
CA ASN A 119 -16.84 -7.61 -0.47
C ASN A 119 -16.81 -9.01 0.15
N THR A 120 -16.19 -9.18 1.32
CA THR A 120 -16.34 -10.39 2.14
C THR A 120 -16.74 -9.91 3.53
N GLY A 121 -18.03 -10.10 3.86
CA GLY A 121 -18.70 -9.39 4.94
C GLY A 121 -18.02 -9.54 6.29
N GLU A 122 -17.21 -8.55 6.66
CA GLU A 122 -16.91 -8.06 8.02
C GLU A 122 -15.76 -7.05 7.93
N GLN A 123 -16.05 -5.87 7.38
CA GLN A 123 -15.34 -4.62 7.70
C GLN A 123 -16.14 -3.48 7.06
N LYS A 124 -16.65 -2.57 7.89
CA LYS A 124 -17.28 -1.34 7.42
C LYS A 124 -16.18 -0.29 7.30
N PRO A 125 -16.13 0.51 6.22
CA PRO A 125 -15.22 1.64 6.15
C PRO A 125 -15.48 2.57 7.36
N ILE A 126 -14.40 3.08 7.97
CA ILE A 126 -14.51 4.16 8.95
C ILE A 126 -14.93 5.40 8.15
N VAL A 127 -16.24 5.60 8.01
CA VAL A 127 -16.79 6.83 7.43
C VAL A 127 -16.56 7.93 8.46
N GLN A 128 -15.41 8.59 8.40
CA GLN A 128 -15.34 9.95 8.92
C GLN A 128 -16.18 10.80 7.98
N SER A 129 -17.44 11.02 8.36
CA SER A 129 -18.23 12.08 7.77
C SER A 129 -17.48 13.39 8.01
N SER A 130 -16.85 13.93 6.98
CA SER A 130 -16.38 15.32 7.00
C SER A 130 -17.56 16.20 7.46
N PRO A 131 -17.42 17.01 8.52
CA PRO A 131 -18.50 17.87 9.01
C PRO A 131 -18.91 18.97 8.01
N PHE A 132 -18.19 19.13 6.92
CA PHE A 132 -18.26 20.31 6.06
C PHE A 132 -19.37 20.30 5.00
N LEU A 133 -20.08 19.18 4.78
CA LEU A 133 -21.17 19.12 3.78
C LEU A 133 -22.46 18.50 4.34
N LYS A 134 -22.97 19.05 5.46
CA LYS A 134 -24.36 18.83 5.89
C LYS A 134 -25.07 20.16 6.08
N ASN A 135 -25.41 20.82 4.98
CA ASN A 135 -26.52 21.77 4.94
C ASN A 135 -26.94 22.16 3.52
N ILE A 136 -27.27 21.18 2.68
CA ILE A 136 -28.18 21.42 1.57
C ILE A 136 -29.07 20.18 1.45
N GLU A 137 -30.15 20.15 2.24
CA GLU A 137 -31.43 19.56 1.84
C GLU A 137 -32.40 19.67 3.01
N ASN A 138 -33.29 20.67 2.92
CA ASN A 138 -34.70 20.58 3.29
C ASN A 138 -35.36 21.93 3.00
N LYS A 139 -35.67 22.16 1.72
CA LYS A 139 -36.79 23.02 1.34
C LYS A 139 -37.70 22.20 0.44
N ASP A 140 -38.63 21.54 1.12
CA ASP A 140 -39.99 21.22 0.68
C ASP A 140 -40.35 21.63 -0.75
N PHE A 141 -40.04 20.78 -1.72
CA PHE A 141 -40.78 20.73 -2.98
C PHE A 141 -42.03 19.87 -2.75
N ASN A 142 -42.94 20.38 -1.92
CA ASN A 142 -44.24 19.74 -1.72
C ASN A 142 -45.16 20.07 -2.89
N LYS A 143 -45.45 19.02 -3.66
CA LYS A 143 -46.43 18.96 -4.74
C LYS A 143 -47.84 19.25 -4.18
N LYS A 144 -48.28 20.50 -4.22
CA LYS A 144 -49.70 20.89 -4.13
C LYS A 144 -49.88 22.35 -4.57
N PHE A 145 -49.98 22.58 -5.89
CA PHE A 145 -50.65 23.79 -6.38
C PHE A 145 -51.51 23.42 -7.59
N TRP A 146 -52.78 23.19 -7.29
CA TRP A 146 -53.84 22.88 -8.24
C TRP A 146 -54.19 24.10 -9.09
N LYS A 147 -54.51 23.80 -10.36
CA LYS A 147 -55.65 24.30 -11.17
C LYS A 147 -56.07 25.77 -11.08
N GLY A 148 -55.99 26.42 -12.25
CA GLY A 148 -57.06 27.21 -12.85
C GLY A 148 -57.46 28.50 -12.14
N PHE A 149 -56.93 29.62 -12.63
CA PHE A 149 -57.66 30.85 -13.00
C PHE A 149 -56.78 31.64 -13.98
#